data_AF-A0A822B740-F1
#
_entry.id   AF-A0A822B740-F1
#
_cell.length_a   1.000
_cell.length_b   1.000
_cell.length_c   1.000
_cell.angle_alpha   90.00
_cell.angle_beta   90.00
_cell.angle_gamma   90.00
#
_symmetry.space_group_name_H-M   'P 1'
#
loop_
_entity.id
_entity.type
_entity.pdbx_description
1 polymer ?
#
loop_
_entity_poly.entity_id
_entity_poly.type
_entity_poly.pdbx_seq_one_letter_code
_entity_poly.pdbx_strand_id
1 'polypeptide(L)' 'DLLIGNPKKAEEKLNWKPKITFKELVKEMVAADIVLMKRDPTA' A
#
# COMPACT_ATOMS: atom_id res chain seq x y z
N ASP A 1 -3.11 -1.20 21.73
CA ASP A 1 -3.74 -2.38 21.10
C ASP A 1 -3.29 -2.58 19.67
N LEU A 2 -3.28 -3.84 19.22
CA LEU A 2 -2.86 -4.23 17.87
C LEU A 2 -4.09 -4.35 16.96
N LEU A 3 -4.11 -3.65 15.83
CA LEU A 3 -5.22 -3.66 14.87
C LEU A 3 -4.92 -4.64 13.73
N ILE A 4 -5.47 -5.85 13.83
CA ILE A 4 -5.35 -6.89 12.79
C ILE A 4 -6.74 -7.25 12.26
N GLY A 5 -6.96 -7.01 10.96
CA GLY A 5 -8.16 -7.42 10.25
C GLY A 5 -8.04 -8.85 9.68
N ASN A 6 -9.17 -9.56 9.60
CA ASN A 6 -9.28 -10.87 8.94
C ASN A 6 -10.05 -10.74 7.61
N PRO A 7 -9.40 -10.94 6.45
CA PRO A 7 -10.04 -10.79 5.14
C PRO A 7 -10.78 -12.03 4.61
N LYS A 8 -10.85 -13.14 5.36
CA LYS A 8 -11.36 -14.45 4.89
C LYS A 8 -12.70 -14.39 4.15
N LYS A 9 -13.65 -13.57 4.64
CA LYS A 9 -14.97 -13.41 4.00
C LYS A 9 -14.87 -12.86 2.56
N ALA A 10 -13.94 -11.93 2.31
CA ALA A 10 -13.72 -11.35 0.99
C ALA A 10 -13.02 -12.33 0.06
N GLU A 11 -12.07 -13.11 0.59
CA GLU A 11 -11.44 -14.21 -0.16
C GLU A 11 -12.47 -15.24 -0.63
N GLU A 12 -13.34 -15.71 0.26
CA GLU A 12 -14.32 -16.77 -0.05
C GLU A 12 -15.40 -16.31 -1.03
N LYS A 13 -15.95 -15.11 -0.83
CA LYS A 13 -17.10 -14.64 -1.61
C LYS A 13 -16.74 -13.90 -2.88
N LEU A 14 -15.58 -13.25 -2.89
CA LEU A 14 -15.17 -12.34 -3.96
C LEU A 14 -13.89 -12.79 -4.66
N ASN A 15 -13.25 -13.88 -4.19
CA ASN A 15 -11.91 -14.28 -4.61
C ASN A 15 -10.89 -13.12 -4.51
N TRP A 16 -11.13 -12.21 -3.55
CA TRP A 16 -10.29 -11.03 -3.37
C TRP A 16 -9.09 -11.36 -2.50
N LYS A 17 -7.89 -10.95 -2.91
CA LYS A 17 -6.66 -11.04 -2.12
C LYS A 17 -5.84 -9.76 -2.26
N PRO A 18 -5.11 -9.32 -1.22
CA PRO A 18 -4.19 -8.19 -1.32
C PRO A 18 -3.11 -8.52 -2.35
N LYS A 19 -2.85 -7.59 -3.27
CA LYS A 19 -1.85 -7.75 -4.33
C LYS A 19 -0.48 -7.18 -3.97
N ILE A 20 -0.45 -6.26 -3.00
CA ILE A 20 0.73 -5.48 -2.62
C ILE A 20 0.99 -5.72 -1.14
N THR A 21 2.23 -6.04 -0.80
CA THR A 21 2.70 -6.16 0.59
C THR A 21 3.01 -4.79 1.18
N PHE A 22 3.09 -4.71 2.51
CA PHE A 22 3.46 -3.46 3.19
C PHE A 22 4.81 -2.89 2.70
N LYS A 23 5.83 -3.74 2.50
CA LYS A 23 7.15 -3.28 2.04
C LYS A 23 7.12 -2.75 0.60
N GLU A 24 6.34 -3.37 -0.27
CA GLU A 24 6.17 -2.91 -1.66
C GLU A 24 5.46 -1.56 -1.68
N LEU A 25 4.40 -1.41 -0.88
CA LEU A 25 3.68 -0.14 -0.75
C LEU A 25 4.62 0.99 -0.30
N VAL A 26 5.41 0.76 0.75
CA VAL A 26 6.40 1.74 1.23
C VAL A 26 7.40 2.10 0.14
N LYS A 27 7.91 1.11 -0.59
CA LYS A 27 8.86 1.34 -1.69
C LYS A 27 8.24 2.18 -2.82
N GLU A 28 7.01 1.88 -3.20
CA GLU A 28 6.28 2.60 -4.26
C GLU A 28 6.03 4.06 -3.84
N MET A 29 5.53 4.28 -2.62
CA MET A 29 5.26 5.62 -2.09
C MET A 29 6.52 6.48 -2.03
N VAL A 30 7.61 5.96 -1.44
CA VAL A 30 8.86 6.73 -1.32
C VAL A 30 9.46 7.03 -2.71
N ALA A 31 9.37 6.09 -3.64
CA ALA A 31 9.84 6.34 -5.01
C ALA A 31 9.04 7.46 -5.69
N ALA A 32 7.72 7.47 -5.50
CA ALA A 32 6.84 8.53 -6.01
C ALA A 32 7.18 9.90 -5.38
N ASP A 33 7.39 9.95 -4.06
CA ASP A 33 7.75 11.19 -3.35
C ASP A 33 9.12 11.72 -3.82
N ILE A 34 10.11 10.85 -4.04
CA ILE A 34 11.41 11.28 -4.58
C ILE A 34 11.24 11.93 -5.96
N VAL A 35 10.38 11.37 -6.82
CA VAL A 35 10.11 11.95 -8.14
C VAL A 35 9.39 13.29 -8.01
N LEU A 36 8.40 13.37 -7.12
CA LEU A 36 7.65 14.60 -6.87
C LEU A 36 8.56 15.71 -6.36
N MET A 37 9.34 15.45 -5.31
CA MET A 37 10.23 16.43 -4.68
C MET A 37 11.37 16.88 -5.58
N LYS A 38 11.82 16.04 -6.53
CA LYS A 38 12.77 16.45 -7.58
C LYS A 38 12.16 17.46 -8.55
N ARG A 39 10.85 17.37 -8.81
CA ARG A 39 10.13 18.26 -9.75
C ARG A 39 9.66 19.53 -9.06
N ASP A 40 9.14 19.41 -7.86
CA ASP A 40 8.60 20.50 -7.05
C ASP A 40 8.97 20.25 -5.57
N PRO A 41 10.05 20.89 -5.09
CA PRO A 41 10.50 20.75 -3.70
C PRO A 41 9.54 21.35 -2.65
N THR A 42 8.49 22.05 -3.08
CA THR A 42 7.50 22.69 -2.18
C THR A 42 6.12 22.02 -2.21
N ALA A 43 5.99 20.92 -2.95
CA ALA A 43 4.77 20.14 -3.07
C ALA A 43 4.34 19.45 -1.77
#